data_AF-K8WVD7-F1
#
_entry.id   AF-K8WVD7-F1
#
_cell.length_a   1.000
_cell.length_b   1.000
_cell.length_c   1.000
_cell.angle_alpha   90.00
_cell.angle_beta   90.00
_cell.angle_gamma   90.00
#
_symmetry.space_group_name_H-M   'P 1'
#
loop_
_entity.id
_entity.type
_entity.pdbx_description
1 polymer ?
#
loop_
_entity_poly.entity_id
_entity_poly.type
_entity_poly.pdbx_seq_one_letter_code
_entity_poly.pdbx_strand_id
1 'polypeptide(L)'
;MLINEVKELHASILEISKSSFEIKKLCITTIGIFNGFFLSKLHFSNDAKSTDLEIILTSIFATLLITILFHITDATTYFFQRKNRERQSRFKKLLSIESNPELFNLKETNWISSFFNSSMIMYIIIYLMVSIALTYLTSSTKIMTWLILIFLLCIIILFVFCKKKRKYS
;
A
#
# COMPACT_ATOMS: atom_id res chain seq x y z
N MET A 1 -3.83 23.34 28.77
CA MET A 1 -4.52 23.20 27.47
C MET A 1 -3.67 22.44 26.46
N LEU A 2 -2.50 22.98 26.07
CA LEU A 2 -1.61 22.39 25.05
C LEU A 2 -1.07 20.97 25.36
N ILE A 3 -0.86 20.62 26.64
CA ILE A 3 -0.44 19.26 27.04
C ILE A 3 -1.52 18.21 26.76
N ASN A 4 -2.81 18.57 26.91
CA ASN A 4 -3.92 17.67 26.62
C ASN A 4 -4.00 17.40 25.12
N GLU A 5 -3.82 18.43 24.29
CA GLU A 5 -3.78 18.29 22.83
C GLU A 5 -2.64 17.35 22.37
N VAL A 6 -1.46 17.43 23.00
CA VAL A 6 -0.35 16.51 22.70
C VAL A 6 -0.70 15.06 23.04
N LYS A 7 -1.41 14.82 24.15
CA LYS A 7 -1.86 13.48 24.57
C LYS A 7 -2.94 12.92 23.64
N GLU A 8 -3.95 13.73 23.31
CA GLU A 8 -5.02 13.36 22.38
C GLU A 8 -4.46 13.01 20.99
N LEU A 9 -3.53 13.83 20.51
CA LEU A 9 -2.91 13.62 19.20
C LEU A 9 -2.01 12.37 19.20
N HIS A 10 -1.34 12.08 20.32
CA HIS A 10 -0.60 10.83 20.48
C HIS A 10 -1.53 9.62 20.40
N ALA A 11 -2.64 9.64 21.14
CA ALA A 11 -3.64 8.58 21.13
C ALA A 11 -4.22 8.37 19.72
N SER A 12 -4.56 9.47 19.03
CA SER A 12 -5.02 9.43 17.64
C SER A 12 -3.98 8.80 16.70
N ILE A 13 -2.71 9.15 16.82
CA ILE A 13 -1.63 8.57 15.98
C ILE A 13 -1.50 7.06 16.21
N LEU A 14 -1.64 6.60 17.46
CA LEU A 14 -1.59 5.18 17.81
C LEU A 14 -2.79 4.43 17.22
N GLU A 15 -3.98 5.00 17.32
CA GLU A 15 -5.20 4.40 16.79
C GLU A 15 -5.19 4.32 15.26
N ILE A 16 -4.74 5.37 14.58
CA ILE A 16 -4.51 5.36 13.13
C ILE A 16 -3.49 4.28 12.74
N SER A 17 -2.43 4.10 13.54
CA SER A 17 -1.44 3.04 13.30
C SER A 17 -2.04 1.64 13.44
N LYS A 18 -2.90 1.42 14.43
CA LYS A 18 -3.63 0.16 14.64
C LYS A 18 -4.58 -0.09 13.48
N SER A 19 -5.33 0.93 13.05
CA SER A 19 -6.24 0.86 11.90
C SER A 19 -5.49 0.47 10.62
N SER A 20 -4.34 1.07 10.33
CA SER A 20 -3.48 0.71 9.18
C SER A 20 -3.09 -0.78 9.19
N PHE A 21 -2.77 -1.33 10.35
CA PHE A 21 -2.45 -2.76 10.47
C PHE A 21 -3.67 -3.64 10.20
N GLU A 22 -4.84 -3.30 10.75
CA GLU A 22 -6.08 -4.04 10.51
C GLU A 22 -6.52 -3.98 9.04
N ILE A 23 -6.34 -2.83 8.37
CA ILE A 23 -6.58 -2.67 6.92
C ILE A 23 -5.73 -3.67 6.12
N LYS A 24 -4.44 -3.84 6.46
CA LYS A 24 -3.55 -4.80 5.79
C LYS A 24 -3.97 -6.24 6.01
N LYS A 25 -4.34 -6.57 7.24
CA LYS A 25 -4.84 -7.90 7.60
C LYS A 25 -6.11 -8.24 6.84
N LEU A 26 -7.04 -7.29 6.77
CA LEU A 26 -8.28 -7.44 6.02
C LEU A 26 -8.01 -7.60 4.52
N CYS A 27 -7.05 -6.86 3.96
CA CYS A 27 -6.63 -7.00 2.56
C CYS A 27 -6.20 -8.44 2.25
N ILE A 28 -5.24 -8.99 3.00
CA ILE A 28 -4.73 -10.37 2.79
C ILE A 28 -5.85 -11.39 2.99
N THR A 29 -6.67 -11.20 4.02
CA THR A 29 -7.78 -12.12 4.33
C THR A 29 -8.80 -12.14 3.20
N THR A 30 -9.16 -10.97 2.67
CA THR A 30 -10.09 -10.84 1.54
C THR A 30 -9.53 -11.49 0.28
N ILE A 31 -8.26 -11.26 -0.03
CA ILE A 31 -7.57 -11.91 -1.16
C ILE A 31 -7.60 -13.43 -0.99
N GLY A 32 -7.30 -13.94 0.20
CA GLY A 32 -7.32 -15.37 0.50
C GLY A 32 -8.68 -16.02 0.30
N ILE A 33 -9.75 -15.39 0.80
CA ILE A 33 -11.12 -15.88 0.63
C ILE A 33 -11.52 -15.91 -0.86
N PHE A 34 -11.28 -14.81 -1.58
CA PHE A 34 -11.63 -14.72 -3.00
C PHE A 34 -10.87 -15.75 -3.84
N ASN A 35 -9.55 -15.85 -3.67
CA ASN A 35 -8.74 -16.80 -4.43
C ASN A 35 -9.07 -18.26 -4.04
N GLY A 36 -9.38 -18.54 -2.77
CA GLY A 36 -9.83 -19.86 -2.33
C GLY A 36 -11.17 -20.27 -2.97
N PHE A 37 -12.09 -19.33 -3.13
CA PHE A 37 -13.36 -19.56 -3.83
C PHE A 37 -13.15 -19.85 -5.32
N PHE A 38 -12.29 -19.10 -6.02
CA PHE A 38 -12.01 -19.36 -7.43
C PHE A 38 -11.24 -20.68 -7.63
N LEU A 39 -10.31 -21.01 -6.72
CA LEU A 39 -9.59 -22.27 -6.77
C LEU A 39 -10.49 -23.49 -6.55
N SER A 40 -11.47 -23.39 -5.64
CA SER A 40 -12.43 -24.48 -5.43
C SER A 40 -13.27 -24.72 -6.69
N LYS A 41 -13.69 -23.65 -7.40
CA LYS A 41 -14.39 -23.76 -8.68
C LYS A 41 -13.59 -24.47 -9.76
N LEU A 42 -12.28 -24.23 -9.84
CA LEU A 42 -11.38 -24.92 -10.78
C LEU A 42 -11.30 -26.42 -10.50
N HIS A 43 -11.29 -26.82 -9.23
CA HIS A 43 -11.17 -28.22 -8.81
C HIS A 43 -12.38 -29.10 -9.19
N PHE A 44 -13.53 -28.50 -9.50
CA PHE A 44 -14.77 -29.20 -9.86
C PHE A 44 -15.11 -29.11 -11.36
N SER A 45 -14.28 -28.46 -12.19
CA SER A 45 -14.50 -28.37 -13.63
C SER A 45 -13.93 -29.59 -14.34
N ASN A 46 -14.79 -30.46 -14.90
CA ASN A 46 -14.39 -31.64 -15.68
C ASN A 46 -14.20 -31.37 -17.18
N ASP A 47 -14.56 -30.18 -17.67
CA ASP A 47 -14.50 -29.84 -19.10
C ASP A 47 -13.58 -28.64 -19.41
N ALA A 48 -12.55 -28.96 -20.20
CA ALA A 48 -11.78 -28.14 -21.14
C ALA A 48 -11.34 -26.71 -20.75
N LYS A 49 -10.07 -26.59 -20.32
CA LYS A 49 -9.00 -25.59 -20.58
C LYS A 49 -9.34 -24.09 -20.80
N SER A 50 -10.39 -23.71 -21.53
CA SER A 50 -10.79 -22.31 -21.74
C SER A 50 -11.48 -21.71 -20.52
N THR A 51 -12.36 -22.46 -19.86
CA THR A 51 -13.09 -21.99 -18.66
C THR A 51 -12.14 -21.79 -17.47
N ASP A 52 -11.09 -22.61 -17.39
CA ASP A 52 -10.07 -22.50 -16.33
C ASP A 52 -9.24 -21.21 -16.46
N LEU A 53 -8.89 -20.82 -17.68
CA LEU A 53 -8.11 -19.60 -17.93
C LEU A 53 -8.91 -18.34 -17.55
N GLU A 54 -10.20 -18.28 -17.88
CA GLU A 54 -11.07 -17.16 -17.52
C GLU A 54 -11.24 -17.02 -16.01
N ILE A 55 -11.40 -18.14 -15.30
CA ILE A 55 -11.50 -18.16 -13.84
C ILE A 55 -10.20 -17.68 -13.19
N ILE A 56 -9.04 -18.18 -13.66
CA ILE A 56 -7.72 -17.75 -13.16
C ILE A 56 -7.52 -16.25 -13.40
N LEU A 57 -7.82 -15.77 -14.61
CA LEU A 57 -7.66 -14.37 -14.97
C LEU A 57 -8.58 -13.47 -14.13
N THR A 58 -9.82 -13.90 -13.91
CA THR A 58 -10.78 -13.22 -13.02
C THR A 58 -10.25 -13.13 -11.59
N SER A 59 -9.68 -14.22 -11.06
CA SER A 59 -9.07 -14.27 -9.72
C SER A 59 -7.90 -13.29 -9.58
N ILE A 60 -7.06 -13.18 -10.62
CA ILE A 60 -5.93 -12.25 -10.68
C ILE A 60 -6.42 -10.80 -10.71
N PHE A 61 -7.39 -10.48 -11.57
CA PHE A 61 -7.96 -9.13 -11.63
C PHE A 61 -8.68 -8.73 -10.34
N ALA A 62 -9.41 -9.64 -9.72
CA ALA A 62 -10.03 -9.42 -8.41
C ALA A 62 -8.97 -9.12 -7.34
N THR A 63 -7.89 -9.92 -7.30
CA THR A 63 -6.75 -9.68 -6.39
C THR A 63 -6.15 -8.30 -6.60
N LEU A 64 -5.95 -7.88 -7.86
CA LEU A 64 -5.41 -6.56 -8.18
C LEU A 64 -6.34 -5.44 -7.71
N LEU A 65 -7.64 -5.53 -8.00
CA LEU A 65 -8.64 -4.54 -7.61
C LEU A 65 -8.73 -4.39 -6.08
N ILE A 66 -8.81 -5.51 -5.36
CA ILE A 66 -8.81 -5.53 -3.89
C ILE A 66 -7.54 -4.84 -3.38
N THR A 67 -6.37 -5.20 -3.91
CA THR A 67 -5.09 -4.63 -3.48
C THR A 67 -5.05 -3.10 -3.70
N ILE A 68 -5.52 -2.61 -4.85
CA ILE A 68 -5.56 -1.18 -5.17
C ILE A 68 -6.46 -0.42 -4.18
N LEU A 69 -7.67 -0.91 -3.93
CA LEU A 69 -8.61 -0.26 -3.01
C LEU A 69 -8.01 -0.15 -1.60
N PHE A 70 -7.50 -1.26 -1.08
CA PHE A 70 -6.88 -1.30 0.25
C PHE A 70 -5.61 -0.44 0.34
N HIS A 71 -4.80 -0.40 -0.72
CA HIS A 71 -3.61 0.44 -0.78
C HIS A 71 -3.96 1.93 -0.74
N ILE A 72 -4.99 2.37 -1.49
CA ILE A 72 -5.47 3.76 -1.43
C ILE A 72 -5.96 4.11 -0.02
N THR A 73 -6.74 3.21 0.61
CA THR A 73 -7.21 3.40 1.98
C THR A 73 -6.05 3.53 2.96
N ASP A 74 -5.07 2.62 2.91
CA ASP A 74 -3.92 2.67 3.82
C ASP A 74 -3.01 3.88 3.56
N ALA A 75 -2.82 4.27 2.30
CA ALA A 75 -2.08 5.48 1.94
C ALA A 75 -2.73 6.76 2.48
N THR A 76 -4.06 6.80 2.47
CA THR A 76 -4.83 7.89 3.05
C THR A 76 -4.70 7.92 4.57
N THR A 77 -4.84 6.77 5.22
CA THR A 77 -4.62 6.60 6.67
C THR A 77 -3.23 7.04 7.08
N TYR A 78 -2.20 6.64 6.34
CA TYR A 78 -0.81 7.06 6.59
C TYR A 78 -0.60 8.56 6.41
N PHE A 79 -1.22 9.17 5.39
CA PHE A 79 -1.18 10.63 5.22
C PHE A 79 -1.70 11.37 6.45
N PHE A 80 -2.87 10.97 6.97
CA PHE A 80 -3.43 11.58 8.18
C PHE A 80 -2.58 11.30 9.42
N GLN A 81 -2.02 10.10 9.54
CA GLN A 81 -1.07 9.79 10.60
C GLN A 81 0.11 10.77 10.61
N ARG A 82 0.64 11.08 9.42
CA ARG A 82 1.78 11.97 9.26
C ARG A 82 1.42 13.42 9.58
N LYS A 83 0.25 13.89 9.13
CA LYS A 83 -0.27 15.22 9.49
C LYS A 83 -0.47 15.37 10.99
N ASN A 84 -0.96 14.33 11.68
CA ASN A 84 -1.09 14.36 13.12
C ASN A 84 0.28 14.39 13.83
N ARG A 85 1.28 13.65 13.33
CA ARG A 85 2.66 13.73 13.86
C ARG A 85 3.29 15.11 13.65
N GLU A 86 3.05 15.75 12.50
CA GLU A 86 3.49 17.14 12.23
C GLU A 86 2.89 18.10 13.26
N ARG A 87 1.58 18.03 13.50
CA ARG A 87 0.90 18.87 14.50
C ARG A 87 1.38 18.58 15.93
N GLN A 88 1.65 17.32 16.25
CA GLN A 88 2.16 16.93 17.57
C GLN A 88 3.55 17.50 17.84
N SER A 89 4.44 17.45 16.83
CA SER A 89 5.78 18.04 16.91
C SER A 89 5.71 19.57 17.13
N ARG A 90 4.80 20.27 16.42
CA ARG A 90 4.58 21.72 16.61
C ARG A 90 4.16 22.06 18.05
N PHE A 91 3.24 21.30 18.64
CA PHE A 91 2.79 21.54 20.02
C PHE A 91 3.85 21.22 21.06
N LYS A 92 4.60 20.13 20.88
CA LYS A 92 5.76 19.82 21.72
C LYS A 92 6.82 20.93 21.69
N LYS A 93 7.02 21.57 20.52
CA LYS A 93 7.90 22.73 20.36
C LYS A 93 7.45 23.91 21.22
N LEU A 94 6.18 24.29 21.14
CA LEU A 94 5.61 25.42 21.89
C LEU A 94 5.72 25.21 23.40
N LEU A 95 5.65 23.96 23.85
CA LEU A 95 5.81 23.60 25.26
C LEU A 95 7.26 23.46 25.71
N SER A 96 8.24 23.68 24.82
CA SER A 96 9.67 23.45 25.08
C SER A 96 9.98 22.03 25.60
N ILE A 97 9.12 21.05 25.28
CA ILE A 97 9.22 19.67 25.76
C ILE A 97 10.31 18.89 25.01
N GLU A 98 10.74 19.36 23.83
CA GLU A 98 11.66 18.63 22.97
C GLU A 98 12.71 19.61 22.39
N SER A 99 13.99 19.38 22.66
CA SER A 99 15.12 20.17 22.13
C SER A 99 15.73 19.58 20.85
N ASN A 100 15.19 18.46 20.34
CA ASN A 100 15.83 17.65 19.33
C ASN A 100 15.52 18.14 17.89
N PRO A 101 16.49 18.74 17.16
CA PRO A 101 16.30 19.40 15.87
C PRO A 101 15.64 18.53 14.79
N GLU A 102 15.92 17.22 14.83
CA GLU A 102 15.53 16.27 13.78
C GLU A 102 14.03 15.99 13.74
N LEU A 103 13.33 16.14 14.87
CA LEU A 103 11.86 15.98 14.94
C LEU A 103 11.11 17.16 14.31
N PHE A 104 11.80 18.27 14.04
CA PHE A 104 11.24 19.49 13.47
C PHE A 104 11.29 19.53 11.94
N ASN A 105 12.06 18.64 11.31
CA ASN A 105 12.12 18.48 9.86
C ASN A 105 11.08 17.47 9.35
N LEU A 106 9.89 17.45 9.95
CA LEU A 106 8.73 16.78 9.35
C LEU A 106 8.28 17.63 8.13
N LYS A 107 8.99 17.43 7.02
CA LYS A 107 8.71 18.06 5.73
C LYS A 107 7.28 17.75 5.32
N GLU A 108 6.56 18.78 4.87
CA GLU A 108 5.18 18.66 4.42
C GLU A 108 5.06 17.50 3.45
N THR A 109 4.30 16.49 3.86
CA THR A 109 4.09 15.34 3.00
C THR A 109 3.00 15.62 1.99
N ASN A 110 3.36 15.60 0.71
CA ASN A 110 2.38 15.51 -0.38
C ASN A 110 1.63 14.19 -0.25
N TRP A 111 0.32 14.21 -0.47
CA TRP A 111 -0.54 13.01 -0.41
C TRP A 111 -0.02 11.87 -1.31
N ILE A 112 0.52 12.22 -2.48
CA ILE A 112 1.15 11.29 -3.42
C ILE A 112 2.38 10.59 -2.82
N SER A 113 3.14 11.27 -1.94
CA SER A 113 4.30 10.66 -1.28
C SER A 113 3.89 9.58 -0.27
N SER A 114 2.64 9.58 0.20
CA SER A 114 2.13 8.58 1.14
C SER A 114 1.89 7.22 0.47
N PHE A 115 1.61 7.19 -0.83
CA PHE A 115 1.42 5.96 -1.62
C PHE A 115 2.69 5.10 -1.71
N PHE A 116 3.87 5.72 -1.72
CA PHE A 116 5.13 4.99 -1.92
C PHE A 116 5.97 4.92 -0.64
N ASN A 117 5.31 4.94 0.53
CA ASN A 117 6.00 4.84 1.80
C ASN A 117 6.45 3.40 2.10
N SER A 118 7.46 3.25 2.96
CA SER A 118 7.96 1.94 3.41
C SER A 118 6.88 1.08 4.08
N SER A 119 5.86 1.69 4.70
CA SER A 119 4.74 0.96 5.29
C SER A 119 3.87 0.24 4.24
N MET A 120 4.00 0.59 2.96
CA MET A 120 3.22 0.05 1.84
C MET A 120 3.88 -1.15 1.15
N ILE A 121 5.02 -1.62 1.65
CA ILE A 121 5.82 -2.68 1.02
C ILE A 121 5.02 -3.95 0.75
N MET A 122 4.04 -4.27 1.60
CA MET A 122 3.13 -5.40 1.43
C MET A 122 2.38 -5.32 0.09
N TYR A 123 1.79 -4.16 -0.24
CA TYR A 123 1.07 -3.95 -1.49
C TYR A 123 1.99 -4.06 -2.70
N ILE A 124 3.22 -3.54 -2.58
CA ILE A 124 4.23 -3.65 -3.64
C ILE A 124 4.59 -5.11 -3.91
N ILE A 125 4.74 -5.94 -2.86
CA ILE A 125 4.97 -7.38 -3.00
C ILE A 125 3.79 -8.04 -3.72
N ILE A 126 2.54 -7.69 -3.35
CA ILE A 126 1.35 -8.26 -4.01
C ILE A 126 1.31 -7.86 -5.49
N TYR A 127 1.56 -6.59 -5.83
CA TYR A 127 1.63 -6.14 -7.22
C TYR A 127 2.71 -6.89 -8.02
N LEU A 128 3.87 -7.14 -7.42
CA LEU A 128 4.94 -7.92 -8.03
C LEU A 128 4.49 -9.36 -8.29
N MET A 129 3.87 -10.02 -7.31
CA MET A 129 3.36 -11.39 -7.46
C MET A 129 2.28 -11.49 -8.55
N VAL A 130 1.32 -10.57 -8.55
CA VAL A 130 0.27 -10.48 -9.57
C VAL A 130 0.87 -10.27 -10.96
N SER A 131 1.88 -9.40 -11.07
CA SER A 131 2.55 -9.15 -12.33
C SER A 131 3.27 -10.39 -12.85
N ILE A 132 4.02 -11.09 -11.99
CA ILE A 132 4.69 -12.35 -12.34
C ILE A 132 3.67 -13.39 -12.81
N ALA A 133 2.58 -13.59 -12.06
CA ALA A 133 1.52 -14.51 -12.44
C ALA A 133 0.91 -14.16 -13.80
N LEU A 134 0.60 -12.88 -14.03
CA LEU A 134 0.03 -12.42 -15.28
C LEU A 134 1.00 -12.61 -16.45
N THR A 135 2.31 -12.33 -16.27
CA THR A 135 3.32 -12.57 -17.32
C THR A 135 3.47 -14.05 -17.67
N TYR A 136 3.36 -14.95 -16.69
CA TYR A 136 3.40 -16.39 -16.91
C TYR A 136 2.19 -16.87 -17.72
N LEU A 137 0.99 -16.37 -17.40
CA LEU A 137 -0.25 -16.71 -18.10
C LEU A 137 -0.36 -16.08 -19.50
N THR A 138 0.17 -14.87 -19.69
CA THR A 138 0.09 -14.12 -20.96
C THR A 138 1.28 -14.36 -21.89
N SER A 139 1.98 -15.50 -21.77
CA SER A 139 3.10 -15.86 -22.66
C SER A 139 2.74 -15.90 -24.17
N SER A 140 1.48 -15.68 -24.57
CA SER A 140 1.03 -15.49 -25.95
C SER A 140 0.82 -14.03 -26.40
N THR A 141 0.80 -13.02 -25.52
CA THR A 141 0.59 -11.60 -25.91
C THR A 141 1.69 -10.69 -25.38
N LYS A 142 2.76 -10.56 -26.17
CA LYS A 142 3.94 -9.70 -25.90
C LYS A 142 3.59 -8.28 -25.42
N ILE A 143 2.48 -7.70 -25.89
CA ILE A 143 2.07 -6.33 -25.60
C ILE A 143 1.64 -6.14 -24.12
N MET A 144 0.94 -7.12 -23.53
CA MET A 144 0.48 -7.01 -22.14
C MET A 144 1.65 -7.12 -21.16
N THR A 145 2.62 -7.98 -21.46
CA THR A 145 3.85 -8.13 -20.70
C THR A 145 4.63 -6.81 -20.65
N TRP A 146 4.78 -6.11 -21.78
CA TRP A 146 5.45 -4.80 -21.84
C TRP A 146 4.72 -3.71 -21.06
N LEU A 147 3.38 -3.64 -21.12
CA LEU A 147 2.60 -2.65 -20.37
C LEU A 147 2.74 -2.83 -18.84
N ILE A 148 2.73 -4.07 -18.37
CA ILE A 148 2.93 -4.39 -16.94
C ILE A 148 4.37 -4.08 -16.51
N LEU A 149 5.36 -4.41 -17.34
CA LEU A 149 6.76 -4.13 -17.05
C LEU A 149 7.04 -2.62 -17.00
N ILE A 150 6.41 -1.84 -17.89
CA ILE A 150 6.44 -0.38 -17.86
C ILE A 150 5.76 0.15 -16.60
N PHE A 151 4.59 -0.38 -16.21
CA PHE A 151 3.91 0.04 -14.99
C PHE A 151 4.74 -0.25 -13.73
N LEU A 152 5.35 -1.44 -13.64
CA LEU A 152 6.28 -1.79 -12.57
C LEU A 152 7.55 -0.94 -12.59
N LEU A 153 8.13 -0.65 -13.77
CA LEU A 153 9.26 0.27 -13.92
C LEU A 153 8.89 1.68 -13.47
N CYS A 154 7.70 2.17 -13.80
CA CYS A 154 7.20 3.45 -13.32
C CYS A 154 7.07 3.47 -11.79
N ILE A 155 6.56 2.39 -11.19
CA ILE A 155 6.51 2.25 -9.73
C ILE A 155 7.91 2.23 -9.11
N ILE A 156 8.85 1.49 -9.69
CA ILE A 156 10.25 1.40 -9.22
C ILE A 156 10.96 2.74 -9.37
N ILE A 157 10.80 3.43 -10.50
CA ILE A 157 11.38 4.75 -10.77
C ILE A 157 10.81 5.77 -9.79
N LEU A 158 9.49 5.77 -9.55
CA LEU A 158 8.84 6.62 -8.55
C LEU A 158 9.39 6.33 -7.14
N PHE A 159 9.55 5.05 -6.79
CA PHE A 159 10.12 4.64 -5.51
C PHE A 159 11.59 5.09 -5.35
N VAL A 160 12.41 4.94 -6.40
CA VAL A 160 13.83 5.36 -6.42
C VAL A 160 13.95 6.88 -6.38
N PHE A 161 13.12 7.63 -7.11
CA PHE A 161 13.10 9.10 -7.06
C PHE A 161 12.66 9.60 -5.66
N CYS A 162 11.66 8.97 -5.05
CA CYS A 162 11.23 9.27 -3.68
C CYS A 162 12.30 8.91 -2.63
N LYS A 163 13.15 7.90 -2.88
CA LYS A 163 14.28 7.55 -2.01
C LYS A 163 15.50 8.47 -2.22
N LYS A 164 15.79 8.90 -3.46
CA LYS A 164 16.91 9.79 -3.79
C LYS A 164 16.72 11.20 -3.20
N LYS A 165 15.48 11.70 -3.14
CA LYS A 165 15.15 12.96 -2.43
C LYS A 165 15.42 12.93 -0.91
N ARG A 166 15.62 11.74 -0.31
CA ARG A 166 15.93 11.55 1.12
C ARG A 166 17.42 11.53 1.47
N LYS A 167 18.34 11.45 0.48
CA LYS A 167 19.78 11.32 0.71
C LYS A 167 20.59 12.62 0.53
N TYR A 168 19.96 13.71 0.08
CA TYR A 168 20.62 14.97 -0.24
C TYR A 168 20.00 16.19 0.47
N SER A 169 19.30 15.96 1.59
CA SER A 169 18.70 16.98 2.44
C SER A 169 18.68 16.51 3.88
#